data_AF-A0A442S6K7-F1
#
_entry.id   AF-A0A442S6K7-F1
#
_cell.length_a   1.000
_cell.length_b   1.000
_cell.length_c   1.000
_cell.angle_alpha   90.00
_cell.angle_beta   90.00
_cell.angle_gamma   90.00
#
_symmetry.space_group_name_H-M   'P 1'
#
loop_
_entity.id
_entity.type
_entity.pdbx_description
1 polymer ?
#
loop_
_entity_poly.entity_id
_entity_poly.type
_entity_poly.pdbx_seq_one_letter_code
_entity_poly.pdbx_strand_id
1 'polypeptide(L)' 'MPTFIPITIYLNHKPIVVASIPEAAKALQQPWPFMDKPSRLEAIRMIEECLAGHCTQQAAFAAFKAAASEQGS' A
#
# COMPACT_ATOMS: atom_id res chain seq x y z
N MET A 1 -8.13 -8.22 -16.62
CA MET A 1 -7.99 -9.15 -15.48
C MET A 1 -7.40 -8.36 -14.32
N PRO A 2 -7.88 -8.49 -13.07
CA PRO A 2 -7.21 -7.81 -11.97
C PRO A 2 -5.82 -8.43 -11.79
N THR A 3 -4.78 -7.60 -11.89
CA THR A 3 -3.37 -8.01 -11.87
C THR A 3 -2.91 -8.45 -10.47
N PHE A 4 -3.74 -8.30 -9.43
CA PHE A 4 -3.42 -8.62 -8.03
C PHE A 4 -4.66 -9.07 -7.25
N ILE A 5 -4.44 -9.92 -6.25
CA ILE A 5 -5.47 -10.32 -5.26
C ILE A 5 -5.71 -9.13 -4.32
N PRO A 6 -6.95 -8.62 -4.19
CA PRO A 6 -7.28 -7.55 -3.25
C PRO A 6 -6.89 -7.94 -1.82
N ILE A 7 -6.43 -6.97 -1.03
CA ILE A 7 -6.19 -7.16 0.40
C ILE A 7 -7.07 -6.21 1.21
N THR A 8 -7.44 -6.64 2.42
CA THR A 8 -8.13 -5.79 3.38
C THR A 8 -7.11 -5.32 4.41
N ILE A 9 -7.04 -4.00 4.63
CA ILE A 9 -6.22 -3.40 5.68
C ILE A 9 -7.11 -2.65 6.67
N TYR A 10 -6.63 -2.43 7.89
CA TYR A 10 -7.36 -1.66 8.89
C TYR A 10 -6.71 -0.29 9.10
N LEU A 11 -7.39 0.76 8.66
CA LEU A 11 -6.98 2.15 8.91
C LEU A 11 -8.04 2.84 9.76
N ASN A 12 -7.64 3.55 10.82
CA ASN A 12 -8.56 4.25 11.72
C ASN A 12 -9.74 3.38 12.22
N HIS A 13 -9.44 2.12 12.57
CA HIS A 13 -10.43 1.11 12.99
C HIS A 13 -11.49 0.75 11.93
N LYS A 14 -11.26 1.07 10.66
CA LYS A 14 -12.15 0.72 9.54
C LYS A 14 -11.43 -0.22 8.57
N PRO A 15 -12.09 -1.31 8.14
CA PRO A 15 -11.55 -2.14 7.07
C PRO A 15 -11.63 -1.39 5.74
N ILE A 16 -10.54 -1.41 4.98
CA ILE A 16 -10.44 -0.83 3.64
C ILE A 16 -9.95 -1.93 2.71
N VAL A 17 -10.69 -2.19 1.63
CA VAL A 17 -10.27 -3.09 0.58
C VAL A 17 -9.40 -2.31 -0.40
N VAL A 18 -8.24 -2.86 -0.73
CA VAL A 18 -7.29 -2.28 -1.69
C VAL A 18 -7.08 -3.30 -2.81
N ALA A 19 -7.55 -2.96 -4.01
CA ALA A 19 -7.50 -3.83 -5.18
C ALA A 19 -6.61 -3.27 -6.31
N SER A 20 -5.99 -2.10 -6.12
CA SER A 20 -5.23 -1.41 -7.16
C SER A 20 -4.16 -0.47 -6.60
N ILE A 21 -3.19 -0.09 -7.43
CA ILE A 21 -2.13 0.88 -7.06
C ILE A 21 -2.69 2.25 -6.69
N PRO A 22 -3.66 2.84 -7.41
CA PRO A 22 -4.27 4.10 -7.00
C PRO A 22 -4.99 4.02 -5.65
N GLU A 23 -5.62 2.88 -5.33
CA GLU A 23 -6.21 2.66 -4.01
C GLU A 23 -5.14 2.51 -2.92
N ALA A 24 -4.03 1.82 -3.21
CA ALA A 24 -2.91 1.70 -2.30
C ALA A 24 -2.26 3.07 -2.02
N ALA A 25 -2.13 3.93 -3.04
CA ALA A 25 -1.69 5.31 -2.89
C ALA A 25 -2.62 6.12 -1.97
N LYS A 26 -3.94 6.03 -2.19
CA LYS A 26 -4.94 6.68 -1.34
C LYS A 26 -4.91 6.14 0.09
N ALA A 27 -4.70 4.84 0.27
CA ALA A 27 -4.53 4.24 1.59
C ALA A 27 -3.30 4.82 2.31
N LEU A 28 -2.16 4.94 1.62
CA LEU A 28 -0.93 5.51 2.19
C LEU A 28 -1.00 7.01 2.50
N GLN A 29 -1.96 7.76 1.94
CA GLN A 29 -2.20 9.15 2.30
C GLN A 29 -3.02 9.30 3.60
N GLN A 30 -3.68 8.22 4.04
CA GLN A 30 -4.44 8.25 5.28
C GLN A 30 -3.51 8.10 6.50
N PRO A 31 -3.97 8.52 7.69
CA PRO A 31 -3.30 8.22 8.95
C PRO A 31 -3.24 6.70 9.14
N TRP A 32 -2.04 6.15 9.37
CA TRP A 32 -1.87 4.75 9.78
C TRP A 32 -1.51 4.70 11.26
N PRO A 33 -1.70 3.54 11.92
CA PRO A 33 -1.31 3.37 13.32
C PRO A 33 0.14 3.79 13.61
N PHE A 34 1.07 3.47 12.71
CA PHE A 34 2.49 3.79 12.83
C PHE A 34 3.02 4.43 11.55
N MET A 35 3.16 5.76 11.56
CA MET A 35 3.57 6.57 10.41
C MET A 35 5.06 6.48 10.11
N ASP A 36 5.91 6.29 11.13
CA ASP A 36 7.37 6.35 11.01
C ASP A 36 8.02 5.01 10.62
N LYS A 37 7.20 4.01 10.25
CA LYS A 37 7.72 2.70 9.86
C LYS A 37 8.44 2.78 8.51
N PRO A 38 9.66 2.23 8.41
CA PRO A 38 10.44 2.30 7.17
C PRO A 38 9.71 1.61 6.00
N SER A 39 8.97 0.53 6.27
CA SER A 39 8.16 -0.16 5.27
C SER A 39 7.08 0.73 4.65
N ARG A 40 6.47 1.63 5.42
CA ARG A 40 5.48 2.60 4.91
C ARG A 40 6.13 3.58 3.95
N LEU A 41 7.27 4.16 4.34
CA LEU A 41 8.01 5.10 3.49
C LEU A 41 8.46 4.42 2.18
N GLU A 42 8.93 3.19 2.27
CA GLU A 42 9.28 2.39 1.10
C GLU A 42 8.07 2.08 0.22
N ALA A 43 6.92 1.75 0.80
CA ALA A 43 5.68 1.54 0.06
C ALA A 43 5.21 2.81 -0.68
N ILE A 44 5.32 3.98 -0.05
CA ILE A 44 5.04 5.28 -0.69
C ILE A 44 5.94 5.45 -1.90
N ARG A 45 7.26 5.35 -1.70
CA ARG A 45 8.26 5.47 -2.77
C ARG A 45 7.98 4.53 -3.93
N MET A 46 7.76 3.24 -3.64
CA MET A 46 7.52 2.22 -4.66
C MET A 46 6.23 2.46 -5.45
N ILE A 47 5.17 2.96 -4.80
CA ILE A 47 3.91 3.29 -5.45
C ILE A 47 4.05 4.52 -6.35
N GLU A 48 4.76 5.54 -5.90
CA GLU A 48 5.04 6.74 -6.71
C GLU A 48 5.85 6.40 -7.96
N GLU A 49 6.92 5.60 -7.81
CA GLU A 49 7.72 5.10 -8.94
C GLU A 49 6.88 4.26 -9.91
N CYS A 50 5.93 3.46 -9.39
CA CYS A 50 5.02 2.69 -10.24
C CYS A 50 4.10 3.59 -11.05
N LEU A 51 3.53 4.62 -10.42
CA LEU A 51 2.64 5.59 -11.07
C LEU A 51 3.39 6.44 -12.11
N ALA A 52 4.68 6.70 -11.89
CA ALA A 52 5.57 7.35 -12.85
C ALA A 52 6.03 6.41 -14.00
N GLY A 53 5.71 5.11 -13.93
CA GLY A 53 6.07 4.12 -14.95
C GLY A 53 7.48 3.54 -14.81
N HIS A 54 8.14 3.75 -13.66
CA HIS A 54 9.50 3.29 -13.39
C HIS A 54 9.57 1.89 -12.75
N CYS A 55 8.46 1.38 -12.19
CA CYS A 55 8.43 0.02 -11.64
C CYS A 55 7.10 -0.71 -11.93
N THR A 56 7.11 -2.03 -11.71
CA THR A 56 5.93 -2.87 -11.95
C THR A 56 4.90 -2.71 -10.83
N GLN A 57 3.62 -2.76 -11.19
CA GLN A 57 2.52 -2.73 -10.22
C GLN A 57 2.64 -3.85 -9.18
N GLN A 58 3.17 -5.02 -9.57
CA GLN A 58 3.37 -6.12 -8.65
C GLN A 58 4.42 -5.83 -7.57
N ALA A 59 5.53 -5.16 -7.92
CA ALA A 59 6.57 -4.78 -6.96
C ALA A 59 6.05 -3.71 -5.98
N ALA A 60 5.34 -2.70 -6.48
CA ALA A 60 4.73 -1.67 -5.64
C ALA A 60 3.67 -2.24 -4.69
N PHE A 61 2.83 -3.14 -5.19
CA PHE A 61 1.80 -3.77 -4.35
C PHE A 61 2.40 -4.73 -3.30
N ALA A 62 3.53 -5.38 -3.61
CA ALA A 62 4.26 -6.20 -2.64
C ALA A 62 4.84 -5.34 -1.50
N ALA A 63 5.43 -4.19 -1.81
CA ALA A 63 5.91 -3.24 -0.80
C ALA A 63 4.76 -2.73 0.07
N PHE A 64 3.62 -2.39 -0.53
CA PHE A 64 2.41 -2.00 0.21
C PHE A 64 1.91 -3.09 1.15
N LYS A 65 1.87 -4.35 0.71
CA LYS A 65 1.46 -5.48 1.53
C LYS A 65 2.39 -5.67 2.73
N ALA A 66 3.70 -5.58 2.52
CA ALA A 66 4.68 -5.65 3.61
C ALA A 66 4.48 -4.53 4.63
N ALA A 67 4.21 -3.30 4.16
CA ALA A 67 3.90 -2.18 5.04
C ALA A 67 2.63 -2.43 5.85
N ALA A 68 1.56 -2.92 5.22
CA ALA A 68 0.31 -3.23 5.90
C ALA A 68 0.48 -4.31 6.98
N SER A 69 1.22 -5.39 6.68
CA SER A 69 1.51 -6.45 7.65
C SER A 69 2.34 -5.96 8.84
N GLU A 70 3.27 -5.01 8.65
CA GLU A 70 4.03 -4.43 9.77
C GLU A 70 3.15 -3.56 10.69
N GLN A 71 2.03 -3.03 10.20
CA GLN A 71 1.07 -2.31 11.04
C GLN A 71 0.23 -3.25 11.94
N GLY A 72 0.36 -4.56 11.77
CA GLY A 72 -0.51 -5.55 12.43
C GLY A 72 -1.87 -5.71 11.74
N SER A 73 -1.96 -5.40 10.43
CA SER A 73 -3.11 -5.71 9.58
C SER A 73 -2.91 -6.97 8.74
#